data_AF-G7V9C8-F1
#
_entry.id   AF-G7V9C8-F1
#
_cell.length_a   1.000
_cell.length_b   1.000
_cell.length_c   1.000
_cell.angle_alpha   90.00
_cell.angle_beta   90.00
_cell.angle_gamma   90.00
#
_symmetry.space_group_name_H-M   'P 1'
#
loop_
_entity.id
_entity.type
_entity.pdbx_description
1 polymer ?
#
loop_
_entity_poly.entity_id
_entity_poly.type
_entity_poly.pdbx_seq_one_letter_code
_entity_poly.pdbx_strand_id
1 'polypeptide(L)'
;MGLPAEAYLQEAFAVKVYDGDTIEVILPDGSKKKVRYLGIDTPELHHPQRGEEELGKIAAAFNAQLVMKKAIILEVDVQPYDRYGRLLAWVWLSPKNKDLLVNEIITRNGLAMPFTLSPNVKYTDRIIRAFRLAFKERKGFWDKACRRVFTSEQAWNELPSLAGKFITLKLTIREIERSSNKVSLVDMNGKMRVVIYNDDLPRFSKTKFEKNLTLYVAGKLRTSFQGGQMKLADPIQIIKMKH
;
A
#
# COMPACT_ATOMS: atom_id res chain seq x y z
N MET A 1 34.14 7.76 5.15
CA MET A 1 34.12 6.29 5.07
C MET A 1 32.77 5.82 5.59
N GLY A 2 31.82 5.53 4.70
CA GLY A 2 30.49 5.04 5.09
C GLY A 2 30.58 3.54 5.32
N LEU A 3 30.20 3.09 6.52
CA LEU A 3 30.08 1.67 6.83
C LEU A 3 29.13 1.00 5.80
N PRO A 4 29.39 -0.25 5.37
CA PRO A 4 28.47 -0.99 4.53
C PRO A 4 27.11 -1.10 5.24
N ALA A 5 26.02 -1.03 4.48
CA ALA A 5 24.67 -1.24 4.97
C ALA A 5 24.47 -2.74 5.32
N GLU A 6 25.13 -3.21 6.36
CA GLU A 6 24.71 -4.42 7.05
C GLU A 6 23.33 -4.15 7.62
N ALA A 7 22.36 -5.00 7.28
CA ALA A 7 21.00 -4.90 7.78
C ALA A 7 21.04 -4.97 9.31
N TYR A 8 20.89 -3.82 9.97
CA TYR A 8 20.92 -3.75 11.42
C TYR A 8 19.62 -4.33 11.96
N LEU A 9 19.72 -5.53 12.53
CA LEU A 9 18.64 -6.18 13.26
C LEU A 9 18.63 -5.67 14.70
N GLN A 10 17.51 -5.10 15.12
CA GLN A 10 17.32 -4.59 16.47
C GLN A 10 16.11 -5.24 17.13
N GLU A 11 16.30 -5.87 18.27
CA GLU A 11 15.19 -6.30 19.12
C GLU A 11 14.42 -5.08 19.62
N ALA A 12 13.10 -5.19 19.66
CA ALA A 12 12.24 -4.14 20.19
C ALA A 12 10.95 -4.73 20.76
N PHE A 13 10.29 -3.95 21.62
CA PHE A 13 8.98 -4.29 22.18
C PHE A 13 7.94 -3.27 21.71
N ALA A 14 6.91 -3.74 21.00
CA ALA A 14 5.83 -2.86 20.58
C ALA A 14 4.96 -2.45 21.77
N VAL A 15 4.83 -1.14 21.97
CA VAL A 15 4.08 -0.53 23.09
C VAL A 15 2.84 0.23 22.64
N LYS A 16 2.76 0.58 21.36
CA LYS A 16 1.58 1.23 20.78
C LYS A 16 1.46 0.90 19.29
N VAL A 17 0.23 0.77 18.81
CA VAL A 17 -0.09 0.69 17.38
C VAL A 17 -0.87 1.94 17.00
N TYR A 18 -0.40 2.67 16.00
CA TYR A 18 -1.08 3.86 15.47
C TYR A 18 -2.06 3.50 14.36
N ASP A 19 -1.66 2.58 13.48
CA ASP A 19 -2.44 2.08 12.34
C ASP A 19 -1.90 0.71 11.89
N GLY A 20 -2.27 0.25 10.69
CA GLY A 20 -1.85 -1.05 10.17
C GLY A 20 -0.36 -1.18 9.86
N ASP A 21 0.39 -0.09 9.77
CA ASP A 21 1.81 -0.11 9.35
C ASP A 21 2.72 0.83 10.15
N THR A 22 2.20 1.44 11.22
CA THR A 22 2.93 2.34 12.11
C THR A 22 2.75 1.94 13.58
N ILE A 23 3.87 1.75 14.28
CA ILE A 23 3.91 1.39 15.71
C ILE A 23 4.86 2.30 16.48
N GLU A 24 4.72 2.29 17.81
CA GLU A 24 5.75 2.75 18.74
C GLU A 24 6.38 1.54 19.43
N VAL A 25 7.71 1.57 19.56
CA VAL A 25 8.48 0.54 20.24
C VAL A 25 9.34 1.11 21.35
N ILE A 26 9.72 0.25 22.29
CA ILE A 26 10.83 0.46 23.22
C ILE A 26 12.00 -0.43 22.77
N LEU A 27 13.18 0.17 22.64
CA LEU A 27 14.44 -0.51 22.34
C LEU A 27 15.12 -1.01 23.63
N PRO A 28 16.15 -1.88 23.55
CA PRO A 28 16.82 -2.44 24.73
C PRO A 28 17.50 -1.38 25.61
N ASP A 29 17.87 -0.23 25.04
CA ASP A 29 18.39 0.93 25.76
C ASP A 29 17.30 1.77 26.47
N GLY A 30 16.04 1.35 26.39
CA GLY A 30 14.89 2.04 26.97
C GLY A 30 14.33 3.19 26.12
N SER A 31 14.97 3.52 25.00
CA SER A 31 14.51 4.60 24.13
C SER A 31 13.23 4.22 23.36
N LYS A 32 12.37 5.23 23.13
CA LYS A 32 11.15 5.07 22.33
C LYS A 32 11.38 5.48 20.89
N LYS A 33 10.87 4.69 19.95
CA LYS A 33 10.92 5.00 18.51
C LYS A 33 9.57 4.76 17.85
N LYS A 34 9.18 5.66 16.96
CA LYS A 34 8.10 5.40 15.99
C LYS A 34 8.69 4.66 14.79
N VAL A 35 8.03 3.58 14.39
CA VAL A 35 8.45 2.70 13.29
C VAL A 35 7.38 2.70 12.21
N ARG A 36 7.76 2.95 10.96
CA ARG A 36 6.92 2.82 9.76
C ARG A 36 7.38 1.60 8.97
N TYR A 37 6.45 0.72 8.67
CA TYR A 37 6.74 -0.56 8.03
C TYR A 37 7.12 -0.31 6.56
N LEU A 38 8.22 -0.91 6.11
CA LEU A 38 8.66 -0.81 4.72
C LEU A 38 7.77 -1.63 3.78
N GLY A 39 7.72 -1.24 2.51
CA GLY A 39 7.09 -2.02 1.43
C GLY A 39 5.57 -2.02 1.40
N ILE A 40 4.87 -1.47 2.40
CA ILE A 40 3.40 -1.58 2.52
C ILE A 40 2.73 -0.24 2.88
N ASP A 41 1.50 -0.05 2.40
CA ASP A 41 0.60 1.08 2.73
C ASP A 41 -0.77 0.53 3.14
N THR A 42 -1.11 0.69 4.41
CA THR A 42 -2.38 0.26 4.99
C THR A 42 -3.41 1.40 4.94
N PRO A 43 -4.71 1.10 5.07
CA PRO A 43 -5.71 2.14 5.26
C PRO A 43 -5.48 2.90 6.58
N GLU A 44 -5.42 4.22 6.48
CA GLU A 44 -5.13 5.14 7.58
C GLU A 44 -6.32 5.26 8.55
N LEU A 45 -6.04 5.37 9.85
CA LEU A 45 -7.06 5.64 10.87
C LEU A 45 -7.29 7.13 11.13
N HIS A 46 -6.23 7.93 10.99
CA HIS A 46 -6.21 9.30 11.47
C HIS A 46 -5.69 10.27 10.40
N HIS A 47 -6.03 10.02 9.13
CA HIS A 47 -5.56 10.88 8.06
C HIS A 47 -6.12 12.30 8.23
N PRO A 48 -5.30 13.36 8.34
CA PRO A 48 -5.76 14.71 8.72
C PRO A 48 -6.89 15.26 7.85
N GLN A 49 -6.89 14.93 6.56
CA GLN A 49 -7.88 15.40 5.59
C GLN A 49 -8.98 14.37 5.25
N ARG A 50 -8.72 13.08 5.50
CA ARG A 50 -9.56 11.98 4.98
C ARG A 50 -10.26 11.20 6.09
N GLY A 51 -9.87 11.44 7.34
CA GLY A 51 -10.36 10.70 8.49
C GLY A 51 -9.95 9.23 8.43
N GLU A 52 -10.86 8.39 8.89
CA GLU A 52 -10.72 6.94 8.91
C GLU A 52 -11.03 6.35 7.53
N GLU A 53 -10.07 5.60 6.98
CA GLU A 53 -10.24 4.88 5.71
C GLU A 53 -10.88 3.50 5.92
N GLU A 54 -11.48 2.97 4.86
CA GLU A 54 -12.10 1.64 4.91
C GLU A 54 -11.06 0.56 5.24
N LEU A 55 -11.39 -0.30 6.20
CA LEU A 55 -10.51 -1.32 6.80
C LEU A 55 -9.39 -0.78 7.70
N GLY A 56 -9.30 0.53 7.98
CA GLY A 56 -8.24 1.09 8.84
C GLY A 56 -8.23 0.49 10.24
N LYS A 57 -9.40 0.41 10.90
CA LYS A 57 -9.54 -0.25 12.22
C LYS A 57 -9.17 -1.72 12.19
N ILE A 58 -9.53 -2.42 11.11
CA ILE A 58 -9.23 -3.84 10.94
C ILE A 58 -7.73 -4.04 10.76
N ALA A 59 -7.07 -3.22 9.94
CA ALA A 59 -5.62 -3.27 9.74
C ALA A 59 -4.85 -2.98 11.03
N ALA A 60 -5.24 -1.95 11.78
CA ALA A 60 -4.61 -1.60 13.06
C ALA A 60 -4.81 -2.71 14.11
N ALA A 61 -6.02 -3.24 14.24
CA ALA A 61 -6.30 -4.35 15.17
C ALA A 61 -5.52 -5.61 14.80
N PHE A 62 -5.43 -5.93 13.50
CA PHE A 62 -4.67 -7.08 13.02
C PHE A 62 -3.16 -6.89 13.28
N ASN A 63 -2.60 -5.70 13.03
CA ASN A 63 -1.22 -5.39 13.37
C ASN A 63 -0.98 -5.54 14.88
N ALA A 64 -1.87 -4.99 15.72
CA ALA A 64 -1.79 -5.12 17.17
C ALA A 64 -1.78 -6.58 17.64
N GLN A 65 -2.62 -7.45 17.05
CA GLN A 65 -2.60 -8.89 17.35
C GLN A 65 -1.25 -9.54 17.02
N LEU A 66 -0.56 -9.07 15.97
CA LEU A 66 0.73 -9.60 15.57
C LEU A 66 1.86 -9.15 16.49
N VAL A 67 1.91 -7.87 16.87
CA VAL A 67 3.12 -7.27 17.48
C VAL A 67 2.98 -6.82 18.93
N MET A 68 1.78 -6.49 19.41
CA MET A 68 1.64 -5.95 20.76
C MET A 68 2.02 -6.97 21.82
N LYS A 69 2.75 -6.51 22.84
CA LYS A 69 3.22 -7.33 23.97
C LYS A 69 4.09 -8.52 23.54
N LYS A 70 4.72 -8.44 22.37
CA LYS A 70 5.63 -9.45 21.82
C LYS A 70 6.97 -8.80 21.51
N ALA A 71 8.04 -9.59 21.63
CA ALA A 71 9.34 -9.20 21.09
C ALA A 71 9.29 -9.27 19.56
N ILE A 72 9.80 -8.23 18.91
CA ILE A 72 9.92 -8.14 17.46
C ILE A 72 11.36 -7.81 17.09
N ILE A 73 11.77 -8.15 15.87
CA ILE A 73 13.01 -7.66 15.28
C ILE A 73 12.67 -6.59 14.26
N LEU A 74 13.35 -5.46 14.36
CA LEU A 74 13.34 -4.40 13.39
C LEU A 74 14.56 -4.55 12.50
N GLU A 75 14.34 -4.71 11.20
CA GLU A 75 15.41 -4.74 10.21
C GLU A 75 15.33 -3.48 9.35
N VAL A 76 16.35 -2.63 9.46
CA VAL A 76 16.47 -1.45 8.60
C VAL A 76 17.04 -1.83 7.23
N ASP A 77 16.82 -0.95 6.26
CA ASP A 77 17.35 -1.06 4.91
C ASP A 77 18.25 0.16 4.62
N VAL A 78 18.69 0.35 3.37
CA VAL A 78 19.66 1.38 2.94
C VAL A 78 19.41 2.77 3.56
N GLN A 79 18.15 3.21 3.63
CA GLN A 79 17.74 4.44 4.28
C GLN A 79 16.90 4.16 5.54
N PRO A 80 17.44 4.36 6.75
CA PRO A 80 16.77 3.95 7.99
C PRO A 80 15.69 4.92 8.48
N TYR A 81 15.64 6.16 7.98
CA TYR A 81 14.67 7.16 8.46
C TYR A 81 13.97 7.87 7.32
N ASP A 82 12.68 8.16 7.52
CA ASP A 82 11.93 9.05 6.65
C ASP A 82 12.10 10.53 7.03
N ARG A 83 11.55 11.42 6.20
CA ARG A 83 11.58 12.88 6.40
C ARG A 83 10.90 13.37 7.68
N TYR A 84 10.12 12.52 8.35
CA TYR A 84 9.41 12.83 9.60
C TYR A 84 10.14 12.25 10.82
N GLY A 85 11.31 11.64 10.62
CA GLY A 85 12.12 11.03 11.68
C GLY A 85 11.60 9.67 12.17
N ARG A 86 10.67 9.03 11.44
CA ARG A 86 10.25 7.65 11.77
C ARG A 86 11.32 6.67 11.30
N LEU A 87 11.59 5.65 12.11
CA LEU A 87 12.43 4.53 11.71
C LEU A 87 11.69 3.72 10.64
N LEU A 88 12.36 3.45 9.52
CA LEU A 88 11.87 2.60 8.44
C LEU A 88 12.40 1.18 8.66
N ALA A 89 11.50 0.21 8.82
CA ALA A 89 11.89 -1.16 9.11
C ALA A 89 10.99 -2.21 8.45
N TRP A 90 11.60 -3.34 8.12
CA TRP A 90 10.94 -4.63 7.98
C TRP A 90 10.76 -5.21 9.38
N VAL A 91 9.54 -5.62 9.72
CA VAL A 91 9.20 -6.05 11.09
C VAL A 91 9.01 -7.55 11.14
N TRP A 92 9.79 -8.22 11.99
CA TRP A 92 9.78 -9.67 12.15
C TRP A 92 9.32 -10.07 13.53
N LEU A 93 8.68 -11.24 13.64
CA LEU A 93 8.32 -11.82 14.94
C LEU A 93 9.54 -12.55 15.57
N SER A 94 9.86 -12.26 16.84
CA SER A 94 10.99 -12.83 17.61
C SER A 94 10.55 -13.77 18.75
N PRO A 95 11.38 -14.73 19.24
CA PRO A 95 12.47 -15.44 18.57
C PRO A 95 12.15 -16.94 18.45
N LYS A 96 12.42 -17.61 17.31
CA LYS A 96 12.52 -19.10 17.20
C LYS A 96 12.82 -19.70 15.80
N ASN A 97 13.46 -19.02 14.85
CA ASN A 97 13.62 -19.50 13.45
C ASN A 97 12.35 -19.43 12.60
N LYS A 98 11.64 -18.30 12.54
CA LYS A 98 10.53 -18.18 11.60
C LYS A 98 10.64 -16.90 10.80
N ASP A 99 10.78 -17.10 9.50
CA ASP A 99 10.73 -16.16 8.38
C ASP A 99 9.34 -15.48 8.27
N LEU A 100 8.85 -14.93 9.39
CA LEU A 100 7.53 -14.33 9.55
C LEU A 100 7.67 -12.82 9.53
N LEU A 101 7.72 -12.29 8.31
CA LEU A 101 7.68 -10.86 8.06
C LEU A 101 6.26 -10.33 8.27
N VAL A 102 6.05 -9.51 9.30
CA VAL A 102 4.75 -8.90 9.64
C VAL A 102 4.20 -8.13 8.44
N ASN A 103 5.06 -7.39 7.72
CA ASN A 103 4.69 -6.66 6.52
C ASN A 103 4.01 -7.59 5.48
N GLU A 104 4.60 -8.76 5.26
CA GLU A 104 4.08 -9.78 4.33
C GLU A 104 2.73 -10.35 4.84
N ILE A 105 2.63 -10.66 6.13
CA ILE A 105 1.42 -11.23 6.74
C ILE A 105 0.23 -10.26 6.61
N ILE A 106 0.45 -8.97 6.84
CA ILE A 106 -0.60 -7.94 6.69
C ILE A 106 -1.05 -7.84 5.22
N THR A 107 -0.11 -7.78 4.27
CA THR A 107 -0.42 -7.77 2.84
C THR A 107 -1.17 -9.04 2.40
N ARG A 108 -0.77 -10.20 2.91
CA ARG A 108 -1.37 -11.50 2.59
C ARG A 108 -2.83 -11.63 3.02
N ASN A 109 -3.24 -10.83 4.02
CA ASN A 109 -4.61 -10.70 4.48
C ASN A 109 -5.41 -9.62 3.75
N GLY A 110 -4.83 -9.00 2.70
CA GLY A 110 -5.49 -7.95 1.93
C GLY A 110 -5.73 -6.68 2.76
N LEU A 111 -4.83 -6.37 3.70
CA LEU A 111 -4.93 -5.20 4.56
C LEU A 111 -3.88 -4.13 4.23
N ALA A 112 -2.98 -4.40 3.29
CA ALA A 112 -2.02 -3.41 2.80
C ALA A 112 -1.83 -3.49 1.28
N MET A 113 -1.67 -2.32 0.66
CA MET A 113 -1.22 -2.17 -0.72
C MET A 113 0.33 -2.19 -0.76
N PRO A 114 0.96 -2.70 -1.82
CA PRO A 114 2.40 -2.55 -2.01
C PRO A 114 2.79 -1.08 -2.13
N PHE A 115 3.85 -0.70 -1.43
CA PHE A 115 4.37 0.66 -1.41
C PHE A 115 5.90 0.65 -1.38
N THR A 116 6.49 0.85 -2.56
CA THR A 116 7.94 0.92 -2.73
C THR A 116 8.46 2.25 -2.22
N LEU A 117 9.51 2.21 -1.39
CA LEU A 117 10.25 3.38 -0.92
C LEU A 117 11.73 3.22 -1.28
N SER A 118 12.09 3.52 -2.53
CA SER A 118 13.48 3.44 -3.00
C SER A 118 14.40 4.31 -2.13
N PRO A 119 15.62 3.85 -1.75
CA PRO A 119 16.27 2.58 -2.13
C PRO A 119 15.91 1.35 -1.26
N ASN A 120 14.95 1.44 -0.33
CA ASN A 120 14.58 0.37 0.60
C ASN A 120 13.65 -0.67 -0.04
N VAL A 121 14.23 -1.60 -0.79
CA VAL A 121 13.47 -2.54 -1.63
C VAL A 121 13.71 -4.01 -1.29
N LYS A 122 14.46 -4.34 -0.23
CA LYS A 122 14.96 -5.69 0.08
C LYS A 122 13.91 -6.82 -0.04
N TYR A 123 12.69 -6.59 0.45
CA TYR A 123 11.62 -7.61 0.44
C TYR A 123 10.43 -7.28 -0.46
N THR A 124 10.59 -6.37 -1.41
CA THR A 124 9.50 -5.93 -2.32
C THR A 124 8.84 -7.11 -3.03
N ASP A 125 9.62 -8.06 -3.53
CA ASP A 125 9.07 -9.23 -4.22
C ASP A 125 8.24 -10.13 -3.30
N ARG A 126 8.57 -10.23 -2.01
CA ARG A 126 7.75 -10.96 -1.03
C ARG A 126 6.39 -10.31 -0.86
N ILE A 127 6.38 -8.98 -0.70
CA ILE A 127 5.15 -8.20 -0.57
C ILE A 127 4.29 -8.33 -1.82
N ILE A 128 4.88 -8.22 -3.02
CA ILE A 128 4.14 -8.37 -4.28
C ILE A 128 3.53 -9.78 -4.40
N ARG A 129 4.27 -10.84 -4.03
CA ARG A 129 3.71 -12.20 -4.00
C ARG A 129 2.55 -12.32 -3.02
N ALA A 130 2.68 -11.80 -1.81
CA ALA A 130 1.61 -11.81 -0.81
C ALA A 130 0.36 -11.05 -1.30
N PHE A 131 0.55 -9.91 -1.95
CA PHE A 131 -0.53 -9.10 -2.54
C PHE A 131 -1.28 -9.88 -3.64
N ARG A 132 -0.53 -10.56 -4.52
CA ARG A 132 -1.10 -11.43 -5.57
C ARG A 132 -1.85 -12.62 -5.00
N LEU A 133 -1.38 -13.22 -3.91
CA LEU A 133 -2.09 -14.31 -3.23
C LEU A 133 -3.36 -13.82 -2.54
N ALA A 134 -3.31 -12.64 -1.89
CA ALA A 134 -4.49 -12.02 -1.30
C ALA A 134 -5.59 -11.75 -2.34
N PHE A 135 -5.20 -11.34 -3.56
CA PHE A 135 -6.13 -11.17 -4.69
C PHE A 135 -6.82 -12.49 -5.07
N LYS A 136 -6.03 -13.56 -5.28
CA LYS A 136 -6.55 -14.88 -5.67
C LYS A 136 -7.55 -15.42 -4.65
N GLU A 137 -7.31 -15.17 -3.37
CA GLU A 137 -8.17 -15.63 -2.26
C GLU A 137 -9.25 -14.61 -1.86
N ARG A 138 -9.36 -13.49 -2.58
CA ARG A 138 -10.31 -12.41 -2.28
C ARG A 138 -10.26 -11.95 -0.82
N LYS A 139 -9.07 -11.76 -0.25
CA LYS A 139 -8.92 -11.30 1.14
C LYS A 139 -9.01 -9.79 1.27
N GLY A 140 -9.49 -9.32 2.42
CA GLY A 140 -9.48 -7.90 2.81
C GLY A 140 -10.13 -6.99 1.77
N PHE A 141 -9.40 -5.99 1.27
CA PHE A 141 -9.98 -5.03 0.31
C PHE A 141 -10.39 -5.64 -1.02
N TRP A 142 -9.85 -6.80 -1.43
CA TRP A 142 -10.24 -7.45 -2.66
C TRP A 142 -11.71 -7.92 -2.62
N ASP A 143 -12.15 -8.41 -1.46
CA ASP A 143 -13.54 -8.79 -1.19
C ASP A 143 -14.49 -7.58 -1.34
N LYS A 144 -14.09 -6.42 -0.81
CA LYS A 144 -14.87 -5.17 -0.94
C LYS A 144 -14.93 -4.69 -2.37
N ALA A 145 -13.77 -4.61 -3.05
CA ALA A 145 -13.66 -4.08 -4.40
C ALA A 145 -14.45 -4.91 -5.42
N CYS A 146 -14.45 -6.24 -5.32
CA CYS A 146 -15.13 -7.12 -6.27
C CYS A 146 -16.67 -6.99 -6.25
N ARG A 147 -17.26 -6.49 -5.14
CA ARG A 147 -18.71 -6.29 -5.01
C ARG A 147 -19.16 -4.87 -5.35
N ARG A 148 -18.24 -3.99 -5.76
CA ARG A 148 -18.47 -2.56 -5.90
C ARG A 148 -17.91 -2.06 -7.23
N VAL A 149 -18.68 -2.21 -8.30
CA VAL A 149 -18.28 -1.78 -9.63
C VAL A 149 -18.93 -0.45 -9.97
N PHE A 150 -18.13 0.57 -10.26
CA PHE A 150 -18.60 1.91 -10.61
C PHE A 150 -18.00 2.34 -11.95
N THR A 151 -18.78 3.02 -12.79
CA THR A 151 -18.23 3.78 -13.92
C THR A 151 -17.46 5.00 -13.42
N SER A 152 -16.62 5.61 -14.26
CA SER A 152 -15.97 6.89 -13.92
C SER A 152 -16.96 7.97 -13.50
N GLU A 153 -18.12 8.06 -14.17
CA GLU A 153 -19.15 9.04 -13.84
C GLU A 153 -19.79 8.78 -12.48
N GLN A 154 -20.18 7.53 -12.19
CA GLN A 154 -20.75 7.17 -10.89
C GLN A 154 -19.75 7.41 -9.76
N ALA A 155 -18.50 6.96 -9.95
CA ALA A 155 -17.44 7.16 -8.97
C ALA A 155 -17.13 8.63 -8.72
N TRP A 156 -17.22 9.49 -9.75
CA TRP A 156 -17.08 10.94 -9.62
C TRP A 156 -18.24 11.55 -8.82
N ASN A 157 -19.48 11.23 -9.18
CA ASN A 157 -20.67 11.78 -8.52
C ASN A 157 -20.75 11.38 -7.03
N GLU A 158 -20.28 10.17 -6.70
CA GLU A 158 -20.26 9.65 -5.34
C GLU A 158 -18.89 9.83 -4.64
N LEU A 159 -17.94 10.55 -5.25
CA LEU A 159 -16.56 10.68 -4.77
C LEU A 159 -16.45 11.05 -3.28
N PRO A 160 -17.23 12.01 -2.73
CA PRO A 160 -17.18 12.33 -1.30
C PRO A 160 -17.48 11.13 -0.39
N SER A 161 -18.36 10.22 -0.83
CA SER A 161 -18.75 9.03 -0.07
C SER A 161 -17.87 7.80 -0.35
N LEU A 162 -17.19 7.77 -1.50
CA LEU A 162 -16.35 6.65 -1.93
C LEU A 162 -14.85 6.88 -1.66
N ALA A 163 -14.42 8.10 -1.41
CA ALA A 163 -13.04 8.39 -1.03
C ALA A 163 -12.63 7.56 0.20
N GLY A 164 -11.47 6.90 0.11
CA GLY A 164 -10.97 5.99 1.14
C GLY A 164 -11.55 4.56 1.08
N LYS A 165 -12.55 4.30 0.22
CA LYS A 165 -13.11 2.95 0.02
C LYS A 165 -12.42 2.20 -1.12
N PHE A 166 -12.49 0.89 -1.05
CA PHE A 166 -12.03 0.01 -2.11
C PHE A 166 -13.17 -0.36 -3.05
N ILE A 167 -12.96 -0.10 -4.34
CA ILE A 167 -13.93 -0.30 -5.41
C ILE A 167 -13.25 -0.89 -6.65
N THR A 168 -14.05 -1.38 -7.59
CA THR A 168 -13.66 -1.62 -8.97
C THR A 168 -14.14 -0.45 -9.84
N LEU A 169 -13.21 0.29 -10.44
CA LEU A 169 -13.49 1.39 -11.34
C LEU A 169 -13.48 0.89 -12.80
N LYS A 170 -14.57 1.10 -13.52
CA LYS A 170 -14.64 0.97 -14.99
C LYS A 170 -14.26 2.31 -15.61
N LEU A 171 -13.05 2.38 -16.18
CA LEU A 171 -12.49 3.58 -16.81
C LEU A 171 -12.15 3.33 -18.27
N THR A 172 -12.63 4.17 -19.17
CA THR A 172 -12.21 4.19 -20.59
C THR A 172 -11.17 5.28 -20.78
N ILE A 173 -10.01 4.92 -21.35
CA ILE A 173 -8.86 5.80 -21.47
C ILE A 173 -9.10 6.79 -22.61
N ARG A 174 -9.22 8.07 -22.28
CA ARG A 174 -9.18 9.16 -23.27
C ARG A 174 -7.74 9.57 -23.59
N GLU A 175 -6.92 9.62 -22.55
CA GLU A 175 -5.61 10.25 -22.58
C GLU A 175 -4.66 9.53 -21.63
N ILE A 176 -3.40 9.46 -22.05
CA ILE A 176 -2.30 8.89 -21.26
C ILE A 176 -1.30 10.02 -21.04
N GLU A 177 -1.28 10.55 -19.83
CA GLU A 177 -0.37 11.61 -19.44
C GLU A 177 0.88 10.99 -18.80
N ARG A 178 2.06 11.46 -19.21
CA ARG A 178 3.34 11.04 -18.64
C ARG A 178 4.01 12.24 -17.99
N SER A 179 4.55 12.03 -16.81
CA SER A 179 5.32 13.02 -16.07
C SER A 179 6.62 12.40 -15.59
N SER A 180 7.48 13.19 -14.95
CA SER A 180 8.77 12.70 -14.43
C SER A 180 8.64 11.60 -13.38
N ASN A 181 7.50 11.46 -12.69
CA ASN A 181 7.33 10.52 -11.58
C ASN A 181 6.18 9.51 -11.72
N LYS A 182 5.32 9.64 -12.74
CA LYS A 182 4.15 8.76 -12.92
C LYS A 182 3.58 8.81 -14.34
N VAL A 183 2.80 7.78 -14.66
CA VAL A 183 1.87 7.73 -15.80
C VAL A 183 0.44 7.79 -15.26
N SER A 184 -0.40 8.62 -15.87
CA SER A 184 -1.83 8.75 -15.53
C SER A 184 -2.70 8.38 -16.73
N LEU A 185 -3.62 7.45 -16.52
CA LEU A 185 -4.65 7.06 -17.46
C LEU A 185 -5.92 7.84 -17.10
N VAL A 186 -6.31 8.73 -18.00
CA VAL A 186 -7.37 9.72 -17.76
C VAL A 186 -8.65 9.27 -18.42
N ASP A 187 -9.76 9.37 -17.71
CA ASP A 187 -11.07 9.03 -18.24
C ASP A 187 -11.58 10.04 -19.28
N MET A 188 -12.69 9.69 -19.94
CA MET A 188 -13.35 10.53 -20.94
C MET A 188 -13.67 11.94 -20.44
N ASN A 189 -14.03 12.09 -19.17
CA ASN A 189 -14.46 13.36 -18.60
C ASN A 189 -13.31 14.15 -17.95
N GLY A 190 -12.09 13.60 -17.88
CA GLY A 190 -10.94 14.22 -17.23
C GLY A 190 -11.00 14.27 -15.70
N LYS A 191 -12.02 13.64 -15.09
CA LYS A 191 -12.34 13.73 -13.66
C LYS A 191 -11.82 12.54 -12.85
N MET A 192 -11.55 11.42 -13.53
CA MET A 192 -11.09 10.18 -12.93
C MET A 192 -9.77 9.73 -13.54
N ARG A 193 -8.84 9.33 -12.67
CA ARG A 193 -7.48 8.94 -13.07
C ARG A 193 -7.08 7.62 -12.44
N VAL A 194 -6.50 6.74 -13.25
CA VAL A 194 -5.75 5.58 -12.78
C VAL A 194 -4.26 5.88 -12.93
N VAL A 195 -3.48 5.73 -11.88
CA VAL A 195 -2.09 6.24 -11.82
C VAL A 195 -1.11 5.13 -11.46
N ILE A 196 -0.02 5.06 -12.21
CA ILE A 196 1.11 4.15 -11.97
C ILE A 196 2.35 5.01 -11.74
N TYR A 197 2.97 4.88 -10.56
CA TYR A 197 4.21 5.60 -10.23
C TYR A 197 5.44 4.91 -10.83
N ASN A 198 6.53 5.64 -11.02
CA ASN A 198 7.73 5.11 -11.66
C ASN A 198 8.32 3.87 -10.98
N ASP A 199 8.29 3.79 -9.65
CA ASP A 199 8.75 2.61 -8.91
C ASP A 199 7.90 1.36 -9.21
N ASP A 200 6.66 1.54 -9.68
CA ASP A 200 5.71 0.48 -9.98
C ASP A 200 5.66 0.17 -11.50
N LEU A 201 6.03 1.13 -12.37
CA LEU A 201 5.97 1.02 -13.84
C LEU A 201 6.67 -0.22 -14.42
N PRO A 202 7.86 -0.66 -13.96
CA PRO A 202 8.50 -1.86 -14.51
C PRO A 202 7.62 -3.11 -14.47
N ARG A 203 6.71 -3.22 -13.48
CA ARG A 203 5.76 -4.34 -13.37
C ARG A 203 4.68 -4.33 -14.46
N PHE A 204 4.46 -3.20 -15.13
CA PHE A 204 3.50 -3.03 -16.23
C PHE A 204 4.14 -3.14 -17.61
N SER A 205 5.41 -3.55 -17.73
CA SER A 205 6.14 -3.66 -19.01
C SER A 205 5.44 -4.51 -20.08
N LYS A 206 4.61 -5.48 -19.66
CA LYS A 206 3.80 -6.33 -20.55
C LYS A 206 2.38 -5.82 -20.78
N THR A 207 1.96 -4.77 -20.09
CA THR A 207 0.62 -4.18 -20.19
C THR A 207 0.64 -3.04 -21.19
N LYS A 208 -0.11 -3.18 -22.30
CA LYS A 208 -0.26 -2.11 -23.29
C LYS A 208 -1.47 -1.25 -22.93
N PHE A 209 -1.22 0.03 -22.71
CA PHE A 209 -2.27 1.04 -22.52
C PHE A 209 -2.37 1.89 -23.78
N GLU A 210 -3.59 2.11 -24.24
CA GLU A 210 -3.90 2.94 -25.42
C GLU A 210 -5.24 3.63 -25.23
N LYS A 211 -5.54 4.61 -26.09
CA LYS A 211 -6.83 5.33 -26.06
C LYS A 211 -7.98 4.38 -26.41
N ASN A 212 -9.18 4.68 -25.92
CA ASN A 212 -10.42 3.92 -26.04
C ASN A 212 -10.44 2.54 -25.34
N LEU A 213 -9.29 2.08 -24.85
CA LEU A 213 -9.22 0.89 -24.01
C LEU A 213 -9.98 1.11 -22.69
N THR A 214 -10.90 0.19 -22.39
CA THR A 214 -11.69 0.18 -21.16
C THR A 214 -11.08 -0.79 -20.14
N LEU A 215 -10.74 -0.28 -18.97
CA LEU A 215 -10.17 -1.01 -17.84
C LEU A 215 -11.20 -1.19 -16.73
N TYR A 216 -11.18 -2.34 -16.07
CA TYR A 216 -11.83 -2.58 -14.77
C TYR A 216 -10.73 -2.73 -13.73
N VAL A 217 -10.60 -1.73 -12.86
CA VAL A 217 -9.46 -1.60 -11.96
C VAL A 217 -9.91 -1.63 -10.51
N ALA A 218 -9.40 -2.57 -9.72
CA ALA A 218 -9.61 -2.62 -8.28
C ALA A 218 -8.56 -1.83 -7.51
N GLY A 219 -8.99 -1.03 -6.55
CA GLY A 219 -8.11 -0.28 -5.67
C GLY A 219 -8.85 0.67 -4.76
N LYS A 220 -8.08 1.39 -3.93
CA LYS A 220 -8.58 2.44 -3.05
C LYS A 220 -8.81 3.72 -3.87
N LEU A 221 -10.03 4.24 -3.84
CA LEU A 221 -10.33 5.54 -4.43
C LEU A 221 -9.84 6.65 -3.50
N ARG A 222 -9.16 7.67 -4.05
CA ARG A 222 -8.68 8.84 -3.33
C ARG A 222 -9.11 10.12 -4.04
N THR A 223 -9.22 11.20 -3.29
CA THR A 223 -9.35 12.55 -3.86
C THR A 223 -7.98 13.11 -4.22
N SER A 224 -7.95 13.99 -5.21
CA SER A 224 -6.79 14.77 -5.64
C SER A 224 -7.24 16.13 -6.18
N PHE A 225 -6.31 17.06 -6.38
CA PHE A 225 -6.62 18.36 -7.02
C PHE A 225 -7.19 18.23 -8.44
N GLN A 226 -6.95 17.10 -9.11
CA GLN A 226 -7.43 16.82 -10.48
C GLN A 226 -8.67 15.91 -10.49
N GLY A 227 -9.32 15.72 -9.33
CA GLY A 227 -10.50 14.86 -9.18
C GLY A 227 -10.19 13.53 -8.50
N GLY A 228 -10.92 12.47 -8.86
CA GLY A 228 -10.77 11.14 -8.27
C GLY A 228 -9.57 10.38 -8.85
N GLN A 229 -8.81 9.71 -7.98
CA GLN A 229 -7.60 8.99 -8.36
C GLN A 229 -7.56 7.58 -7.74
N MET A 230 -7.10 6.60 -8.50
CA MET A 230 -6.78 5.26 -8.03
C MET A 230 -5.33 4.91 -8.38
N LYS A 231 -4.54 4.50 -7.39
CA LYS A 231 -3.16 4.03 -7.59
C LYS A 231 -3.16 2.55 -8.03
N LEU A 232 -2.32 2.26 -9.03
CA LEU A 232 -1.92 0.92 -9.40
C LEU A 232 -0.48 0.63 -8.94
N ALA A 233 -0.34 -0.38 -8.11
CA ALA A 233 0.95 -0.92 -7.68
C ALA A 233 1.33 -2.20 -8.44
N ASP A 234 0.36 -3.00 -8.89
CA ASP A 234 0.62 -4.24 -9.63
C ASP A 234 -0.46 -4.50 -10.70
N PRO A 235 -0.12 -5.13 -11.85
CA PRO A 235 -1.08 -5.41 -12.91
C PRO A 235 -2.29 -6.24 -12.50
N ILE A 236 -2.22 -7.05 -11.44
CA ILE A 236 -3.39 -7.83 -10.97
C ILE A 236 -4.59 -6.97 -10.58
N GLN A 237 -4.36 -5.67 -10.29
CA GLN A 237 -5.44 -4.74 -10.02
C GLN A 237 -6.31 -4.48 -11.27
N ILE A 238 -5.78 -4.72 -12.47
CA ILE A 238 -6.55 -4.68 -13.72
C ILE A 238 -7.26 -6.02 -13.86
N ILE A 239 -8.51 -6.08 -13.39
CA ILE A 239 -9.34 -7.28 -13.41
C ILE A 239 -9.72 -7.66 -14.84
N LYS A 240 -9.93 -6.65 -15.70
CA LYS A 240 -10.38 -6.84 -17.07
C LYS A 240 -9.98 -5.67 -17.96
N MET A 241 -9.66 -5.97 -19.21
CA MET A 241 -9.44 -5.02 -20.29
C MET A 241 -10.43 -5.33 -21.43
N LYS A 242 -10.98 -4.29 -22.07
CA LYS A 242 -11.87 -4.39 -23.24
C LYS A 242 -11.54 -3.28 -24.23
N HIS A 243 -11.41 -3.62 -25.50
CA HIS A 243 -11.44 -2.66 -26.60
C HIS A 243 -12.89 -2.36 -26.98
#